data_AF-A0A0F8Y6Q4-F1
#
_entry.id   AF-A0A0F8Y6Q4-F1
#
_cell.length_a   1.000
_cell.length_b   1.000
_cell.length_c   1.000
_cell.angle_alpha   90.00
_cell.angle_beta   90.00
_cell.angle_gamma   90.00
#
_symmetry.space_group_name_H-M   'P 1'
#
loop_
_entity.id
_entity.type
_entity.pdbx_description
1 polymer ?
#
loop_
_entity_poly.entity_id
_entity_poly.type
_entity_poly.pdbx_seq_one_letter_code
_entity_poly.pdbx_strand_id
1 'polypeptide(L)'
;MHIVTDHVVPDEGCWGLAEGPLQMPHGAGFRRRWVQRVFVIRGDAIAKYTLDLGPAEDWEERALPQVIYSVGLDTVAEVQDSAERDRNQGKLMQFVQQQREESTLIEDSLAGLEQQHLAKSNRTLIGPHVFSQRGDYPSQFARRELKEQVNGN
;
A
#
# COMPACT_ATOMS: atom_id res chain seq x y z
N MET A 1 -29.54 21.98 -11.15
CA MET A 1 -29.02 23.23 -10.54
C MET A 1 -28.62 22.90 -9.11
N HIS A 2 -27.42 23.25 -8.67
CA HIS A 2 -26.95 22.97 -7.30
C HIS A 2 -26.69 24.28 -6.57
N ILE A 3 -27.00 24.31 -5.28
CA ILE A 3 -26.78 25.46 -4.41
C ILE A 3 -25.38 25.32 -3.83
N VAL A 4 -24.55 26.37 -3.84
CA VAL A 4 -23.24 26.32 -3.17
C VAL A 4 -23.47 26.49 -1.66
N THR A 5 -22.84 25.66 -0.85
CA THR A 5 -22.91 25.76 0.61
C THR A 5 -21.53 25.83 1.24
N ASP A 6 -21.44 26.54 2.36
CA ASP A 6 -20.19 26.80 3.08
C ASP A 6 -19.81 25.69 4.06
N HIS A 7 -20.76 24.84 4.46
CA HIS A 7 -20.52 23.75 5.40
C HIS A 7 -21.45 22.56 5.16
N VAL A 8 -21.01 21.39 5.61
CA VAL A 8 -21.76 20.12 5.62
C VAL A 8 -21.59 19.46 6.98
N VAL A 9 -22.64 18.80 7.46
CA VAL A 9 -22.60 17.99 8.69
C VAL A 9 -22.27 16.54 8.32
N PRO A 10 -21.48 15.81 9.14
CA PRO A 10 -21.11 14.42 8.87
C PRO A 10 -22.31 13.48 8.63
N ASP A 11 -23.40 13.67 9.37
CA ASP A 11 -24.61 12.84 9.32
C ASP A 11 -25.61 13.24 8.22
N GLU A 12 -25.30 14.27 7.41
CA GLU A 12 -26.17 14.67 6.29
C GLU A 12 -26.22 13.57 5.22
N GLY A 13 -27.40 13.39 4.61
CA GLY A 13 -27.57 12.51 3.46
C GLY A 13 -26.75 13.00 2.26
N CYS A 14 -25.88 12.14 1.75
CA CYS A 14 -24.99 12.46 0.65
C CYS A 14 -25.60 12.02 -0.69
N TRP A 15 -25.69 12.92 -1.65
CA TRP A 15 -25.99 12.55 -3.03
C TRP A 15 -24.80 11.84 -3.68
N GLY A 16 -23.60 12.30 -3.36
CA GLY A 16 -22.35 11.71 -3.85
C GLY A 16 -21.18 12.66 -3.67
N LEU A 17 -20.01 12.20 -4.09
CA LEU A 17 -18.75 12.91 -3.96
C LEU A 17 -17.97 12.80 -5.26
N ALA A 18 -17.43 13.91 -5.74
CA ALA A 18 -16.55 13.93 -6.90
C ALA A 18 -15.23 14.60 -6.53
N GLU A 19 -14.13 13.89 -6.73
CA GLU A 19 -12.80 14.30 -6.35
C GLU A 19 -11.86 14.27 -7.55
N GLY A 20 -10.99 15.27 -7.63
CA GLY A 20 -9.98 15.34 -8.68
C GLY A 20 -9.36 16.72 -8.84
N PRO A 21 -8.49 16.88 -9.85
CA PRO A 21 -7.83 18.15 -10.11
C PRO A 21 -8.81 19.16 -10.71
N LEU A 22 -8.84 20.36 -10.14
CA LEU A 22 -9.64 21.48 -10.59
C LEU A 22 -8.76 22.73 -10.71
N GLN A 23 -9.01 23.53 -11.75
CA GLN A 23 -8.35 24.81 -11.92
C GLN A 23 -9.07 25.88 -11.09
N MET A 24 -8.45 26.31 -9.99
CA MET A 24 -9.00 27.26 -9.04
C MET A 24 -8.33 28.63 -9.19
N PRO A 25 -9.06 29.74 -9.01
CA PRO A 25 -8.46 31.07 -9.03
C PRO A 25 -7.48 31.24 -7.86
N HIS A 26 -6.28 31.77 -8.15
CA HIS A 26 -5.23 32.02 -7.17
C HIS A 26 -4.49 33.32 -7.51
N GLY A 27 -4.79 34.39 -6.75
CA GLY A 27 -4.25 35.73 -7.03
C GLY A 27 -4.70 36.24 -8.41
N ALA A 28 -3.74 36.65 -9.24
CA ALA A 28 -3.99 37.12 -10.61
C ALA A 28 -4.08 35.99 -11.67
N GLY A 29 -3.98 34.72 -11.26
CA GLY A 29 -3.95 33.58 -12.17
C GLY A 29 -4.79 32.40 -11.70
N PHE A 30 -4.54 31.24 -12.28
CA PHE A 30 -5.19 29.99 -11.91
C PHE A 30 -4.16 28.95 -11.48
N ARG A 31 -4.48 28.15 -10.47
CA ARG A 31 -3.65 27.05 -10.00
C ARG A 31 -4.45 25.75 -10.00
N ARG A 32 -3.80 24.66 -10.41
CA ARG A 32 -4.38 23.32 -10.38
C ARG A 32 -4.33 22.81 -8.94
N ARG A 33 -5.50 22.56 -8.36
CA ARG A 33 -5.67 22.12 -6.97
C ARG A 33 -6.46 20.82 -6.95
N TRP A 34 -6.15 19.95 -6.01
CA TRP A 34 -6.94 18.75 -5.80
C TRP A 34 -8.13 19.09 -4.93
N VAL A 35 -9.34 18.89 -5.46
CA VAL A 35 -10.56 19.38 -4.83
C VAL A 35 -11.53 18.24 -4.64
N GLN A 36 -12.05 18.13 -3.43
CA GLN A 36 -13.14 17.22 -3.08
C GLN A 36 -14.46 18.00 -3.11
N ARG A 37 -15.40 17.58 -3.96
CA ARG A 37 -16.73 18.19 -4.08
C ARG A 37 -17.74 17.22 -3.50
N VAL A 38 -18.36 17.60 -2.40
CA VAL A 38 -19.40 16.81 -1.73
C VAL A 38 -20.76 17.38 -2.14
N PHE A 39 -21.68 16.52 -2.54
CA PHE A 39 -23.04 16.88 -2.90
C PHE A 39 -23.97 16.32 -1.83
N VAL A 40 -24.67 17.20 -1.11
CA VAL A 40 -25.59 16.85 -0.01
C VAL A 40 -27.02 17.12 -0.40
N ILE A 41 -27.94 16.34 0.14
CA ILE A 41 -29.38 16.47 -0.12
C ILE A 41 -29.99 17.31 1.00
N ARG A 42 -30.58 18.46 0.66
CA ARG A 42 -31.28 19.34 1.60
C ARG A 42 -32.67 19.68 1.05
N GLY A 43 -33.66 18.94 1.51
CA GLY A 43 -35.02 19.01 0.95
C GLY A 43 -35.01 18.63 -0.53
N ASP A 44 -35.58 19.50 -1.37
CA ASP A 44 -35.68 19.28 -2.82
C ASP A 44 -34.45 19.75 -3.61
N ALA A 45 -33.38 20.17 -2.92
CA ALA A 45 -32.18 20.72 -3.53
C ALA A 45 -30.93 19.90 -3.20
N ILE A 46 -30.02 19.85 -4.18
CA ILE A 46 -28.66 19.34 -3.98
C ILE A 46 -27.75 20.53 -3.69
N ALA A 47 -27.15 20.55 -2.51
CA ALA A 47 -26.13 21.53 -2.17
C ALA A 47 -24.73 20.97 -2.43
N LYS A 48 -23.83 21.81 -2.94
CA LYS A 48 -22.45 21.48 -3.26
C LYS A 48 -21.53 22.17 -2.25
N TYR A 49 -20.77 21.36 -1.55
CA TYR A 49 -19.67 21.79 -0.71
C TYR A 49 -18.34 21.45 -1.39
N THR A 50 -17.38 22.36 -1.31
CA THR A 50 -16.10 22.23 -2.00
C THR A 50 -14.97 22.37 -0.99
N LEU A 51 -14.14 21.33 -0.89
CA LEU A 51 -12.98 21.28 -0.02
C LEU A 51 -11.71 21.24 -0.87
N ASP A 52 -10.81 22.19 -0.63
CA ASP A 52 -9.48 22.22 -1.23
C ASP A 52 -8.53 21.34 -0.40
N LEU A 53 -8.03 20.26 -1.00
CA LEU A 53 -7.09 19.33 -0.38
C LEU A 53 -5.62 19.71 -0.64
N GLY A 54 -5.37 20.74 -1.46
CA GLY A 54 -4.03 21.26 -1.72
C GLY A 54 -3.64 21.25 -3.21
N PRO A 55 -2.33 21.42 -3.51
CA PRO A 55 -1.81 21.41 -4.88
C PRO A 55 -2.07 20.07 -5.58
N ALA A 56 -2.52 20.09 -6.84
CA ALA A 56 -2.83 18.83 -7.56
C ALA A 56 -1.60 17.93 -7.75
N GLU A 57 -0.41 18.51 -7.87
CA GLU A 57 0.87 17.81 -8.01
C GLU A 57 1.13 16.80 -6.88
N ASP A 58 0.74 17.14 -5.64
CA ASP A 58 0.93 16.26 -4.47
C ASP A 58 0.02 15.02 -4.49
N TRP A 59 -1.03 15.05 -5.31
CA TRP A 59 -2.10 14.05 -5.35
C TRP A 59 -2.13 13.23 -6.63
N GLU A 60 -1.63 13.75 -7.76
CA GLU A 60 -1.68 13.07 -9.07
C GLU A 60 -0.96 11.71 -9.10
N GLU A 61 0.08 11.53 -8.28
CA GLU A 61 0.75 10.23 -8.13
C GLU A 61 0.09 9.30 -7.11
N ARG A 62 -0.71 9.87 -6.19
CA ARG A 62 -1.25 9.17 -5.02
C ARG A 62 -2.70 8.72 -5.19
N ALA A 63 -3.48 9.47 -5.95
CA ALA A 63 -4.92 9.29 -6.07
C ALA A 63 -5.35 9.51 -7.52
N LEU A 64 -6.30 8.68 -7.98
CA LEU A 64 -6.98 8.91 -9.24
C LEU A 64 -8.23 9.76 -9.01
N PRO A 65 -8.65 10.58 -10.00
CA PRO A 65 -9.94 11.25 -9.93
C PRO A 65 -11.06 10.22 -9.75
N GLN A 66 -11.93 10.45 -8.78
CA GLN A 66 -12.95 9.49 -8.39
C GLN A 66 -14.32 10.14 -8.24
N VAL A 67 -15.36 9.36 -8.50
CA VAL A 67 -16.75 9.76 -8.29
C VAL A 67 -17.47 8.66 -7.54
N ILE A 68 -17.96 8.98 -6.35
CA ILE A 68 -18.73 8.08 -5.49
C ILE A 68 -20.20 8.52 -5.56
N TYR A 69 -21.06 7.58 -5.93
CA TYR A 69 -22.50 7.79 -6.03
C TYR A 69 -23.20 7.13 -4.86
N SER A 70 -24.03 7.88 -4.13
CA SER A 70 -24.75 7.39 -2.95
C SER A 70 -26.26 7.57 -3.06
N VAL A 71 -26.73 8.67 -3.67
CA VAL A 71 -28.16 8.95 -3.89
C VAL A 71 -28.94 9.02 -2.56
N GLY A 72 -28.28 9.44 -1.47
CA GLY A 72 -28.88 9.63 -0.15
C GLY A 72 -28.89 8.39 0.73
N LEU A 73 -28.23 7.31 0.33
CA LEU A 73 -28.11 6.08 1.13
C LEU A 73 -27.03 6.18 2.20
N ASP A 74 -25.95 6.87 1.88
CA ASP A 74 -24.78 7.03 2.74
C ASP A 74 -24.73 8.48 3.26
N THR A 75 -24.13 8.60 4.43
CA THR A 75 -23.84 9.89 5.06
C THR A 75 -22.63 10.58 4.40
N VAL A 76 -22.49 11.88 4.62
CA VAL A 76 -21.29 12.62 4.18
C VAL A 76 -20.02 11.99 4.74
N ALA A 77 -20.03 11.58 6.00
CA ALA A 77 -18.91 10.93 6.67
C ALA A 77 -18.49 9.65 5.94
N GLU A 78 -19.43 8.74 5.69
CA GLU A 78 -19.14 7.46 5.04
C GLU A 78 -18.57 7.62 3.63
N VAL A 79 -19.09 8.59 2.86
CA VAL A 79 -18.60 8.86 1.51
C VAL A 79 -17.20 9.51 1.55
N GLN A 80 -16.92 10.36 2.54
CA GLN A 80 -15.59 10.93 2.74
C GLN A 80 -14.56 9.88 3.21
N ASP A 81 -14.96 8.97 4.10
CA ASP A 81 -14.15 7.86 4.57
C ASP A 81 -13.83 6.89 3.44
N SER A 82 -14.82 6.60 2.58
CA SER A 82 -14.59 5.78 1.38
C SER A 82 -13.60 6.45 0.44
N ALA A 83 -13.78 7.76 0.18
CA ALA A 83 -12.84 8.52 -0.64
C ALA A 83 -11.42 8.53 -0.05
N GLU A 84 -11.29 8.65 1.28
CA GLU A 84 -9.99 8.60 1.96
C GLU A 84 -9.34 7.22 1.89
N ARG A 85 -10.12 6.16 2.06
CA ARG A 85 -9.64 4.79 1.93
C ARG A 85 -9.05 4.56 0.54
N ASP A 86 -9.75 4.97 -0.51
CA ASP A 86 -9.30 4.80 -1.89
C ASP A 86 -8.01 5.58 -2.18
N ARG A 87 -7.89 6.81 -1.64
CA ARG A 87 -6.63 7.59 -1.72
C ARG A 87 -5.44 6.89 -1.05
N ASN A 88 -5.68 6.22 0.07
CA ASN A 88 -4.61 5.63 0.88
C ASN A 88 -4.33 4.16 0.51
N GLN A 89 -5.19 3.51 -0.26
CA GLN A 89 -5.01 2.12 -0.70
C GLN A 89 -3.70 1.94 -1.50
N GLY A 90 -3.35 2.92 -2.36
CA GLY A 90 -2.11 2.90 -3.14
C GLY A 90 -0.86 2.87 -2.26
N LYS A 91 -0.81 3.69 -1.20
CA LYS A 91 0.32 3.74 -0.26
C LYS A 91 0.52 2.45 0.51
N LEU A 92 -0.59 1.84 0.96
CA LEU A 92 -0.52 0.61 1.73
C LEU A 92 -0.07 -0.56 0.85
N MET A 93 -0.52 -0.60 -0.41
CA MET A 93 -0.04 -1.57 -1.39
C MET A 93 1.44 -1.35 -1.74
N GLN A 94 1.90 -0.12 -1.93
CA GLN A 94 3.31 0.20 -2.15
C GLN A 94 4.19 -0.17 -0.94
N PHE A 95 3.72 0.12 0.27
CA PHE A 95 4.42 -0.27 1.50
C PHE A 95 4.50 -1.79 1.66
N VAL A 96 3.40 -2.52 1.39
CA VAL A 96 3.40 -3.99 1.38
C VAL A 96 4.34 -4.53 0.31
N GLN A 97 4.39 -3.90 -0.87
CA GLN A 97 5.29 -4.29 -1.95
C GLN A 97 6.76 -4.06 -1.57
N GLN A 98 7.10 -2.91 -0.99
CA GLN A 98 8.44 -2.62 -0.46
C GLN A 98 8.84 -3.63 0.62
N GLN A 99 7.95 -3.93 1.57
CA GLN A 99 8.25 -4.97 2.58
C GLN A 99 8.42 -6.36 1.97
N ARG A 100 7.68 -6.69 0.90
CA ARG A 100 7.87 -7.96 0.18
C ARG A 100 9.22 -8.02 -0.52
N GLU A 101 9.66 -6.91 -1.11
CA GLU A 101 10.97 -6.78 -1.77
C GLU A 101 12.12 -6.78 -0.76
N GLU A 102 11.92 -6.21 0.43
CA GLU A 102 12.89 -6.21 1.53
C GLU A 102 12.90 -7.54 2.31
N SER A 103 11.86 -8.37 2.18
CA SER A 103 11.77 -9.65 2.87
C SER A 103 12.66 -10.70 2.19
N THR A 104 13.89 -10.80 2.69
CA THR A 104 14.86 -11.86 2.33
C THR A 104 14.46 -13.24 2.85
N LEU A 105 13.36 -13.36 3.61
CA LEU A 105 12.97 -14.57 4.33
C LEU A 105 12.77 -15.78 3.39
N ILE A 106 12.29 -15.54 2.17
CA ILE A 106 12.14 -16.58 1.13
C ILE A 106 13.50 -16.99 0.57
N GLU A 107 14.38 -16.03 0.29
CA GLU A 107 15.74 -16.30 -0.22
C GLU A 107 16.58 -17.05 0.81
N ASP A 108 16.53 -16.63 2.07
CA ASP A 108 17.21 -17.27 3.20
C ASP A 108 16.68 -18.70 3.42
N SER A 109 15.37 -18.90 3.32
CA SER A 109 14.75 -20.24 3.44
C SER A 109 15.16 -21.17 2.29
N LEU A 110 15.23 -20.67 1.05
CA LEU A 110 15.68 -21.44 -0.11
C LEU A 110 17.16 -21.80 0.00
N ALA A 111 18.00 -20.85 0.41
CA ALA A 111 19.42 -21.09 0.66
C ALA A 111 19.63 -22.18 1.73
N GLY A 112 18.84 -22.15 2.82
CA GLY A 112 18.86 -23.19 3.85
C GLY A 112 18.42 -24.58 3.35
N LEU A 113 17.40 -24.63 2.50
CA LEU A 113 16.93 -25.90 1.89
C LEU A 113 17.96 -26.49 0.93
N GLU A 114 18.60 -25.66 0.10
CA GLU A 114 19.64 -26.09 -0.83
C GLU A 114 20.87 -26.65 -0.07
N GLN A 115 21.26 -26.01 1.03
CA GLN A 115 22.31 -26.51 1.92
C GLN A 115 21.96 -27.88 2.51
N GLN A 116 20.74 -28.06 3.01
CA GLN A 116 20.29 -29.36 3.51
C GLN A 116 20.26 -30.43 2.42
N HIS A 117 19.86 -30.06 1.21
CA HIS A 117 19.84 -30.98 0.07
C HIS A 117 21.27 -31.43 -0.30
N LEU A 118 22.22 -30.49 -0.38
CA LEU A 118 23.63 -30.80 -0.63
C LEU A 118 24.20 -31.71 0.46
N ALA A 119 23.91 -31.41 1.73
CA ALA A 119 24.33 -32.26 2.87
C ALA A 119 23.74 -33.68 2.80
N LYS A 120 22.44 -33.83 2.44
CA LYS A 120 21.80 -35.15 2.27
C LYS A 120 22.31 -35.91 1.05
N SER A 121 22.67 -35.19 -0.03
CA SER A 121 23.20 -35.77 -1.27
C SER A 121 24.64 -36.28 -1.11
N ASN A 122 25.42 -35.72 -0.17
CA ASN A 122 26.69 -36.27 0.32
C ASN A 122 26.47 -37.50 1.21
N ARG A 123 25.75 -38.50 0.70
CA ARG A 123 25.48 -39.74 1.43
C ARG A 123 26.64 -40.72 1.26
N THR A 124 27.02 -41.36 2.36
CA THR A 124 28.04 -42.40 2.41
C THR A 124 27.57 -43.64 1.64
N LEU A 125 28.33 -44.06 0.63
CA LEU A 125 28.14 -45.34 -0.05
C LEU A 125 28.86 -46.43 0.74
N ILE A 126 28.09 -47.36 1.32
CA ILE A 126 28.61 -48.55 2.02
C ILE A 126 28.12 -49.78 1.27
N GLY A 127 29.06 -50.54 0.71
CA GLY A 127 28.80 -51.79 0.01
C GLY A 127 29.98 -52.77 0.16
N PRO A 128 29.83 -54.04 -0.25
CA PRO A 128 30.93 -55.01 -0.19
C PRO A 128 32.11 -54.47 -1.03
N HIS A 129 33.26 -54.26 -0.41
CA HIS A 129 34.49 -53.68 -0.98
C HIS A 129 34.53 -52.16 -1.23
N VAL A 130 33.53 -51.37 -0.79
CA VAL A 130 33.59 -49.90 -0.87
C VAL A 130 33.20 -49.27 0.47
N PHE A 131 34.16 -48.59 1.10
CA PHE A 131 33.95 -47.73 2.27
C PHE A 131 34.40 -46.30 1.92
N SER A 132 33.45 -45.46 1.53
CA SER A 132 33.68 -44.02 1.32
C SER A 132 32.77 -43.24 2.25
N GLN A 133 33.29 -42.87 3.43
CA GLN A 133 32.61 -41.98 4.36
C GLN A 133 32.95 -40.52 4.00
N ARG A 134 32.11 -39.86 3.20
CA ARG A 134 32.18 -38.41 2.98
C ARG A 134 31.14 -37.75 3.88
N GLY A 135 31.49 -37.62 5.16
CA GLY A 135 30.57 -37.20 6.23
C GLY A 135 30.91 -35.87 6.89
N ASP A 136 31.76 -35.03 6.29
CA ASP A 136 32.02 -33.72 6.87
C ASP A 136 31.02 -32.68 6.35
N TYR A 137 30.36 -32.01 7.30
CA TYR A 137 29.73 -30.72 7.05
C TYR A 137 30.81 -29.81 6.42
N PRO A 138 30.59 -29.21 5.25
CA PRO A 138 31.67 -28.55 4.54
C PRO A 138 32.30 -27.49 5.44
N SER A 139 33.61 -27.62 5.72
CA SER A 139 34.31 -26.86 6.78
C SER A 139 34.26 -25.34 6.60
N GLN A 140 33.97 -24.88 5.39
CA GLN A 140 33.70 -23.49 5.08
C GLN A 140 32.43 -22.95 5.76
N PHE A 141 31.40 -23.78 5.96
CA PHE A 141 30.14 -23.40 6.60
C PHE A 141 30.23 -23.42 8.12
N ALA A 142 30.84 -24.45 8.72
CA ALA A 142 31.11 -24.47 10.16
C ALA A 142 31.95 -23.27 10.61
N ARG A 143 32.91 -22.83 9.76
CA ARG A 143 33.68 -21.61 9.99
C ARG A 143 32.85 -20.33 9.86
N ARG A 144 31.81 -20.31 9.02
CA ARG A 144 30.94 -19.14 8.82
C ARG A 144 29.97 -18.96 10.00
N GLU A 145 29.36 -20.06 10.44
CA GLU A 145 28.45 -20.11 11.60
C GLU A 145 29.19 -19.71 12.90
N LEU A 146 30.42 -20.22 13.10
CA LEU A 146 31.30 -19.78 14.20
C LEU A 146 31.64 -18.29 14.12
N LYS A 147 31.85 -17.76 12.91
CA LYS A 147 32.19 -16.34 12.71
C LYS A 147 31.00 -15.43 12.97
N GLU A 148 29.80 -15.85 12.61
CA GLU A 148 28.54 -15.16 12.91
C GLU A 148 28.22 -15.20 14.41
N GLN A 149 28.47 -16.30 15.11
CA GLN A 149 28.35 -16.36 16.58
C GLN A 149 29.37 -15.47 17.31
N VAL A 150 30.58 -15.32 16.78
CA VAL A 150 31.64 -14.50 17.39
C VAL A 150 31.46 -13.01 17.08
N ASN A 151 30.95 -12.66 15.90
CA ASN A 151 30.76 -11.27 15.48
C ASN A 151 29.33 -10.73 15.71
N GLY A 152 28.41 -11.57 16.20
CA GLY A 152 27.01 -11.24 16.45
C GLY A 152 26.71 -10.56 17.80
N ASN A 153 27.71 -9.93 18.44
CA ASN A 153 27.52 -9.01 19.57
C ASN A 153 27.93 -7.59 19.17
#